data_AF-A0A536QI65-F1
#
_entry.id   AF-A0A536QI65-F1
#
_cell.length_a   1.000
_cell.length_b   1.000
_cell.length_c   1.000
_cell.angle_alpha   90.00
_cell.angle_beta   90.00
_cell.angle_gamma   90.00
#
_symmetry.space_group_name_H-M   'P 1'
#
loop_
_entity.id
_entity.type
_entity.pdbx_description
1 polymer ?
#
loop_
_entity_poly.entity_id
_entity_poly.type
_entity_poly.pdbx_seq_one_letter_code
_entity_poly.pdbx_strand_id
1 'polypeptide(L)'
;MRYYVTSSDRTWWTIAPEVPGVASENVPSRDEAITRCRALVAEEVDAYRRLGHPLDVEPSEEIVEWSMPWWLIPDSLVPTPPALLGAAVRRMDEIASEVERFLDGVQPDDWDRAPNEGWTIRRTLDHVAGGFEIGIRRLQPWPLDPDRAHAAAFEELVARIKVAPLEAVAHCGLNTEAGRVRWTPRKVARVVRALQVAARANAELGGPPPQSVVRHDDAPGDNAPPTEAELRAVIEADAELRRIGAQDRRARGIAVWYRYYRDRLTRWPVEPRERWHAMRAAYRRRLLELGETELAAVRIAPSGQCSTVRMELGLGLSHVREHLAQMRSLTTATTQGTR
;
A
#
# COMPACT_ATOMS: atom_id res chain seq x y z
N MET A 1 23.49 -5.95 -11.46
CA MET A 1 22.26 -5.22 -11.15
C MET A 1 21.21 -5.61 -12.16
N ARG A 2 20.10 -6.17 -11.70
CA ARG A 2 18.96 -6.53 -12.53
C ARG A 2 17.88 -5.47 -12.49
N TYR A 3 17.41 -5.08 -13.66
CA TYR A 3 16.26 -4.21 -13.84
C TYR A 3 15.11 -5.02 -14.42
N TYR A 4 14.04 -5.17 -13.64
CA TYR A 4 12.84 -5.88 -14.06
C TYR A 4 11.89 -4.90 -14.73
N VAL A 5 11.65 -5.09 -16.02
CA VAL A 5 10.84 -4.21 -16.86
C VAL A 5 9.50 -4.86 -17.13
N THR A 6 8.40 -4.13 -16.88
CA THR A 6 7.05 -4.63 -17.13
C THR A 6 6.17 -3.51 -17.70
N SER A 7 5.04 -3.89 -18.28
CA SER A 7 4.06 -2.94 -18.80
C SER A 7 2.67 -3.23 -18.27
N SER A 8 1.91 -2.18 -17.99
CA SER A 8 0.52 -2.24 -17.56
C SER A 8 -0.22 -1.04 -18.15
N ASP A 9 -1.36 -1.28 -18.79
CA ASP A 9 -2.30 -0.24 -19.26
C ASP A 9 -1.64 0.90 -20.05
N ARG A 10 -0.75 0.55 -20.98
CA ARG A 10 0.03 1.47 -21.85
C ARG A 10 1.10 2.30 -21.13
N THR A 11 1.41 1.98 -19.88
CA THR A 11 2.54 2.54 -19.13
C THR A 11 3.60 1.47 -18.88
N TRP A 12 4.83 1.94 -18.66
CA TRP A 12 6.01 1.13 -18.41
C TRP A 12 6.50 1.34 -16.99
N TRP A 13 6.97 0.24 -16.41
CA TRP A 13 7.45 0.14 -15.05
C TRP A 13 8.83 -0.52 -15.07
N THR A 14 9.75 -0.08 -14.23
CA THR A 14 11.06 -0.71 -14.05
C THR A 14 11.43 -0.75 -12.58
N ILE A 15 11.78 -1.93 -12.07
CA ILE A 15 12.05 -2.18 -10.64
C ILE A 15 13.46 -2.74 -10.49
N ALA A 16 14.25 -2.20 -9.57
CA ALA A 16 15.59 -2.67 -9.24
C ALA A 16 15.65 -3.07 -7.75
N PRO A 17 15.15 -4.28 -7.40
CA PRO A 17 14.89 -4.65 -6.01
C PRO A 17 16.14 -4.93 -5.17
N GLU A 18 17.31 -5.05 -5.80
CA GLU A 18 18.62 -5.10 -5.12
C GLU A 18 18.90 -3.80 -4.35
N VAL A 19 18.31 -2.68 -4.78
CA VAL A 19 18.41 -1.37 -4.11
C VAL A 19 17.08 -1.02 -3.47
N PRO A 20 16.96 -1.03 -2.13
CA PRO A 20 15.68 -0.71 -1.50
C PRO A 20 15.26 0.73 -1.82
N GLY A 21 14.03 0.89 -2.29
CA GLY A 21 13.44 2.19 -2.61
C GLY A 21 13.45 2.55 -4.09
N VAL A 22 13.78 1.61 -4.97
CA VAL A 22 13.94 1.87 -6.40
C VAL A 22 12.88 1.17 -7.24
N ALA A 23 11.91 1.98 -7.68
CA ALA A 23 10.98 1.65 -8.75
C ALA A 23 10.72 2.93 -9.57
N SER A 24 10.62 2.77 -10.87
CA SER A 24 10.16 3.77 -11.82
C SER A 24 8.80 3.33 -12.32
N GLU A 25 7.75 4.07 -11.97
CA GLU A 25 6.36 3.66 -12.17
C GLU A 25 5.63 4.63 -13.13
N ASN A 26 4.65 4.09 -13.87
CA ASN A 26 3.70 4.85 -14.70
C ASN A 26 4.33 5.77 -15.76
N VAL A 27 5.38 5.30 -16.43
CA VAL A 27 6.13 6.08 -17.43
C VAL A 27 5.63 5.78 -18.86
N PRO A 28 5.55 6.75 -19.79
CA PRO A 28 4.94 6.53 -21.11
C PRO A 28 5.77 5.63 -22.05
N SER A 29 7.06 5.45 -21.78
CA SER A 29 7.93 4.60 -22.60
C SER A 29 8.84 3.70 -21.79
N ARG A 30 9.21 2.56 -22.39
CA ARG A 30 10.09 1.56 -21.80
C ARG A 30 11.45 2.14 -21.43
N ASP A 31 12.08 2.83 -22.38
CA ASP A 31 13.45 3.32 -22.21
C ASP A 31 13.53 4.46 -21.20
N GLU A 32 12.48 5.28 -21.11
CA GLU A 32 12.35 6.29 -20.06
C GLU A 32 12.17 5.64 -18.68
N ALA A 33 11.38 4.56 -18.58
CA ALA A 33 11.21 3.83 -17.31
C ALA A 33 12.55 3.29 -16.81
N ILE A 34 13.34 2.68 -17.71
CA ILE A 34 14.69 2.17 -17.42
C ILE A 34 15.64 3.31 -17.04
N THR A 35 15.67 4.39 -17.83
CA THR A 35 16.56 5.54 -17.60
C THR A 35 16.28 6.20 -16.25
N ARG A 36 15.01 6.44 -15.93
CA ARG A 36 14.59 6.95 -14.62
C ARG A 36 14.99 5.98 -13.50
N CYS A 37 14.81 4.68 -13.69
CA CYS A 37 15.20 3.67 -12.70
C CYS A 37 16.71 3.65 -12.45
N ARG A 38 17.55 3.74 -13.49
CA ARG A 38 19.01 3.84 -13.36
C ARG A 38 19.45 5.08 -12.57
N ALA A 39 18.83 6.22 -12.82
CA ALA A 39 19.09 7.44 -12.06
C ALA A 39 18.75 7.24 -10.56
N LEU A 40 17.60 6.64 -10.27
CA LEU A 40 17.20 6.31 -8.90
C LEU A 40 18.16 5.31 -8.22
N VAL A 41 18.65 4.31 -8.95
CA VAL A 41 19.69 3.37 -8.46
C VAL A 41 20.95 4.12 -8.05
N ALA A 42 21.46 4.99 -8.92
CA ALA A 42 22.68 5.75 -8.63
C ALA A 42 22.52 6.62 -7.37
N GLU A 43 21.40 7.33 -7.24
CA GLU A 43 21.10 8.15 -6.06
C GLU A 43 21.05 7.34 -4.76
N GLU A 44 20.36 6.19 -4.78
CA GLU A 44 20.20 5.37 -3.58
C GLU A 44 21.48 4.61 -3.22
N VAL A 45 22.22 4.08 -4.19
CA VAL A 45 23.55 3.49 -3.94
C VAL A 45 24.47 4.49 -3.24
N ASP A 46 24.48 5.74 -3.69
CA ASP A 46 25.24 6.81 -3.05
C ASP A 46 24.71 7.14 -1.65
N ALA A 47 23.39 7.15 -1.44
CA ALA A 47 22.78 7.37 -0.13
C ALA A 47 23.15 6.29 0.88
N TYR A 48 23.02 5.02 0.50
CA TYR A 48 23.41 3.89 1.34
C TYR A 48 24.91 3.88 1.65
N ARG A 49 25.76 4.28 0.69
CA ARG A 49 27.19 4.50 0.95
C ARG A 49 27.43 5.58 2.01
N ARG A 50 26.77 6.74 1.92
CA ARG A 50 26.86 7.82 2.94
C ARG A 50 26.37 7.38 4.31
N LEU A 51 25.37 6.50 4.36
CA LEU A 51 24.81 5.92 5.59
C LEU A 51 25.68 4.78 6.19
N GLY A 52 26.90 4.58 5.65
CA GLY A 52 27.85 3.58 6.12
C GLY A 52 27.48 2.14 5.76
N HIS A 53 26.61 1.94 4.77
CA HIS A 53 26.16 0.63 4.33
C HIS A 53 26.23 0.53 2.80
N PRO A 54 27.43 0.46 2.20
CA PRO A 54 27.55 0.27 0.76
C PRO A 54 26.81 -0.99 0.34
N LEU A 55 25.92 -0.87 -0.64
CA LEU A 55 25.17 -2.00 -1.18
C LEU A 55 26.08 -2.85 -2.06
N ASP A 56 25.98 -4.17 -1.92
CA ASP A 56 26.64 -5.13 -2.79
C ASP A 56 25.83 -5.27 -4.08
N VAL A 57 26.10 -4.35 -5.02
CA VAL A 57 25.41 -4.26 -6.30
C VAL A 57 26.33 -4.75 -7.41
N GLU A 58 25.87 -5.73 -8.17
CA GLU A 58 26.65 -6.25 -9.29
C GLU A 58 26.91 -5.14 -10.33
N PRO A 59 28.18 -4.90 -10.76
CA PRO A 59 28.51 -3.84 -11.72
C PRO A 59 27.91 -4.05 -13.11
N SER A 60 27.69 -5.31 -13.50
CA SER A 60 27.06 -5.65 -14.77
C SER A 60 25.57 -5.37 -14.72
N GLU A 61 25.07 -4.68 -15.73
CA GLU A 61 23.65 -4.44 -15.89
C GLU A 61 22.97 -5.56 -16.68
N GLU A 62 21.85 -6.06 -16.17
CA GLU A 62 20.96 -7.00 -16.85
C GLU A 62 19.54 -6.42 -16.89
N ILE A 63 18.95 -6.34 -18.09
CA ILE A 63 17.55 -5.95 -18.28
C ILE A 63 16.71 -7.21 -18.44
N VAL A 64 15.77 -7.42 -17.53
CA VAL A 64 14.90 -8.60 -17.48
C VAL A 64 13.47 -8.19 -17.84
N GLU A 65 12.95 -8.69 -18.95
CA GLU A 65 11.53 -8.54 -19.29
C GLU A 65 10.69 -9.40 -18.34
N TRP A 66 9.73 -8.78 -17.66
CA TRP A 66 8.97 -9.39 -16.57
C TRP A 66 7.47 -9.36 -16.87
N SER A 67 6.88 -10.55 -16.97
CA SER A 67 5.46 -10.75 -17.29
C SER A 67 4.62 -11.25 -16.09
N MET A 68 5.27 -11.60 -14.99
CA MET A 68 4.60 -12.03 -13.77
C MET A 68 4.30 -10.83 -12.88
N PRO A 69 3.41 -10.95 -11.88
CA PRO A 69 3.24 -9.90 -10.89
C PRO A 69 4.55 -9.47 -10.23
N TRP A 70 4.68 -8.18 -9.90
CA TRP A 70 5.91 -7.61 -9.32
C TRP A 70 6.32 -8.26 -7.99
N TRP A 71 5.35 -8.77 -7.23
CA TRP A 71 5.60 -9.50 -5.97
C TRP A 71 6.15 -10.91 -6.17
N LEU A 72 6.43 -11.33 -7.42
CA LEU A 72 7.11 -12.58 -7.74
C LEU A 72 8.52 -12.38 -8.30
N ILE A 73 9.00 -11.13 -8.34
CA ILE A 73 10.38 -10.83 -8.75
C ILE A 73 11.35 -11.57 -7.80
N PRO A 74 12.26 -12.43 -8.30
CA PRO A 74 13.10 -13.27 -7.44
C PRO A 74 13.96 -12.48 -6.46
N ASP A 75 14.59 -11.40 -6.91
CA ASP A 75 15.47 -10.57 -6.08
C ASP A 75 14.74 -9.84 -4.95
N SER A 76 13.42 -9.69 -5.07
CA SER A 76 12.53 -9.18 -4.02
C SER A 76 12.17 -10.23 -2.96
N LEU A 77 12.35 -11.53 -3.26
CA LEU A 77 12.03 -12.65 -2.37
C LEU A 77 13.21 -13.08 -1.46
N VAL A 78 14.38 -12.48 -1.67
CA VAL A 78 15.59 -12.76 -0.89
C VAL A 78 15.47 -12.17 0.53
N PRO A 79 15.96 -12.88 1.58
CA PRO A 79 15.99 -12.39 2.95
C PRO A 79 16.59 -10.99 3.10
N THR A 80 16.06 -10.20 4.02
CA THR A 80 16.61 -8.87 4.34
C THR A 80 17.67 -8.99 5.45
N PRO A 81 18.93 -8.63 5.20
CA PRO A 81 19.93 -8.60 6.28
C PRO A 81 19.53 -7.57 7.35
N PRO A 82 19.73 -7.85 8.66
CA PRO A 82 19.44 -6.89 9.73
C PRO A 82 20.16 -5.55 9.54
N ALA A 83 21.40 -5.57 9.05
CA ALA A 83 22.17 -4.36 8.75
C ALA A 83 21.51 -3.51 7.64
N LEU A 84 20.96 -4.16 6.61
CA LEU A 84 20.24 -3.48 5.53
C LEU A 84 18.95 -2.84 6.05
N LEU A 85 18.20 -3.53 6.91
CA LEU A 85 17.02 -2.95 7.57
C LEU A 85 17.39 -1.68 8.33
N GLY A 86 18.45 -1.75 9.16
CA GLY A 86 18.92 -0.60 9.92
C GLY A 86 19.32 0.59 9.05
N ALA A 87 19.98 0.34 7.92
CA ALA A 87 20.32 1.38 6.94
C ALA A 87 19.08 1.95 6.24
N ALA A 88 18.13 1.10 5.83
CA ALA A 88 16.89 1.51 5.17
C ALA A 88 16.00 2.36 6.09
N VAL A 89 15.95 2.05 7.39
CA VAL A 89 15.24 2.89 8.38
C VAL A 89 15.90 4.27 8.50
N ARG A 90 17.23 4.36 8.52
CA ARG A 90 17.91 5.67 8.50
C ARG A 90 17.64 6.43 7.20
N ARG A 91 17.61 5.74 6.06
CA ARG A 91 17.26 6.33 4.76
C ARG A 91 15.82 6.86 4.76
N MET A 92 14.89 6.15 5.38
CA MET A 92 13.52 6.61 5.59
C MET A 92 13.48 7.91 6.41
N ASP A 93 14.31 8.02 7.46
CA ASP A 93 14.41 9.23 8.29
C ASP A 93 15.00 10.42 7.52
N GLU A 94 15.95 10.19 6.60
CA GLU A 94 16.45 11.23 5.67
C GLU A 94 15.37 11.73 4.70
N ILE A 95 14.68 10.81 4.01
CA ILE A 95 13.60 11.15 3.07
C ILE A 95 12.47 11.87 3.82
N ALA A 96 12.14 11.41 5.03
CA ALA A 96 11.15 12.09 5.86
C ALA A 96 11.56 13.52 6.18
N SER A 97 12.83 13.77 6.47
CA SER A 97 13.36 15.13 6.68
C SER A 97 13.27 15.99 5.42
N GLU A 98 13.41 15.41 4.22
CA GLU A 98 13.17 16.11 2.97
C GLU A 98 11.70 16.49 2.77
N VAL A 99 10.78 15.60 3.16
CA VAL A 99 9.34 15.89 3.17
C VAL A 99 9.03 17.03 4.14
N GLU A 100 9.54 16.98 5.38
CA GLU A 100 9.32 18.05 6.36
C GLU A 100 9.83 19.41 5.86
N ARG A 101 11.06 19.46 5.34
CA ARG A 101 11.63 20.70 4.78
C ARG A 101 10.80 21.27 3.63
N PHE A 102 10.21 20.40 2.80
CA PHE A 102 9.28 20.84 1.76
C PHE A 102 8.00 21.41 2.38
N LEU A 103 7.38 20.68 3.31
CA LEU A 103 6.13 21.09 3.96
C LEU A 103 6.26 22.39 4.76
N ASP A 104 7.43 22.67 5.35
CA ASP A 104 7.71 23.93 6.06
C ASP A 104 7.66 25.16 5.13
N GLY A 105 7.84 24.97 3.81
CA GLY A 105 7.74 26.02 2.80
C GLY A 105 6.36 26.16 2.15
N VAL A 106 5.41 25.25 2.42
CA VAL A 106 4.09 25.23 1.78
C VAL A 106 3.18 26.29 2.41
N GLN A 107 2.63 27.19 1.59
CA GLN A 107 1.65 28.18 2.06
C GLN A 107 0.30 27.51 2.33
N PRO A 108 -0.51 28.03 3.28
CA PRO A 108 -1.82 27.45 3.61
C PRO A 108 -2.72 27.21 2.38
N ASP A 109 -2.76 28.15 1.44
CA ASP A 109 -3.61 28.08 0.24
C ASP A 109 -3.16 27.01 -0.76
N ASP A 110 -1.89 26.58 -0.72
CA ASP A 110 -1.35 25.57 -1.62
C ASP A 110 -1.70 24.14 -1.18
N TRP A 111 -2.11 23.93 0.07
CA TRP A 111 -2.42 22.59 0.60
C TRP A 111 -3.53 21.88 -0.15
N ASP A 112 -4.55 22.63 -0.57
CA ASP A 112 -5.78 22.14 -1.18
C ASP A 112 -5.93 22.55 -2.66
N ARG A 113 -4.93 23.23 -3.22
CA ARG A 113 -4.92 23.60 -4.63
C ARG A 113 -4.73 22.37 -5.52
N ALA A 114 -5.68 22.15 -6.43
CA ALA A 114 -5.62 21.08 -7.44
C ALA A 114 -5.68 21.69 -8.85
N PRO A 115 -4.62 21.61 -9.67
CA PRO A 115 -4.61 22.21 -11.00
C PRO A 115 -5.69 21.69 -11.96
N ASN A 116 -6.24 20.49 -11.74
CA ASN A 116 -7.24 19.83 -12.61
C ASN A 116 -8.19 18.90 -11.81
N GLU A 117 -8.72 19.33 -10.67
CA GLU A 117 -9.53 18.47 -9.76
C GLU A 117 -8.80 17.18 -9.29
N GLY A 118 -7.47 17.16 -9.44
CA GLY A 118 -6.61 16.01 -9.21
C GLY A 118 -6.00 15.94 -7.80
N TRP A 119 -4.75 15.49 -7.73
CA TRP A 119 -4.00 15.38 -6.48
C TRP A 119 -3.65 16.76 -5.91
N THR A 120 -3.86 16.92 -4.59
CA THR A 120 -3.40 18.08 -3.79
C THR A 120 -2.27 17.64 -2.86
N ILE A 121 -1.52 18.59 -2.28
CA ILE A 121 -0.50 18.27 -1.26
C ILE A 121 -1.13 17.50 -0.10
N ARG A 122 -2.31 17.93 0.38
CA ARG A 122 -3.04 17.24 1.46
C ARG A 122 -3.36 15.79 1.09
N ARG A 123 -3.94 15.58 -0.09
CA ARG A 123 -4.35 14.25 -0.55
C ARG A 123 -3.15 13.34 -0.80
N THR A 124 -2.07 13.89 -1.35
CA THR A 124 -0.83 13.15 -1.56
C THR A 124 -0.22 12.72 -0.23
N LEU A 125 -0.14 13.61 0.77
CA LEU A 125 0.41 13.27 2.08
C LEU A 125 -0.44 12.20 2.80
N ASP A 126 -1.77 12.31 2.72
CA ASP A 126 -2.68 11.30 3.27
C ASP A 126 -2.52 9.93 2.59
N HIS A 127 -2.33 9.93 1.26
CA HIS A 127 -2.10 8.71 0.49
C HIS A 127 -0.78 8.02 0.86
N VAL A 128 0.30 8.79 1.03
CA VAL A 128 1.57 8.26 1.51
C VAL A 128 1.42 7.66 2.92
N ALA A 129 0.71 8.35 3.83
CA ALA A 129 0.41 7.80 5.16
C ALA A 129 -0.40 6.49 5.08
N GLY A 130 -1.31 6.37 4.10
CA GLY A 130 -2.03 5.14 3.79
C GLY A 130 -1.13 4.01 3.31
N GLY A 131 -0.11 4.33 2.50
CA GLY A 131 0.92 3.38 2.06
C GLY A 131 1.65 2.70 3.23
N PHE A 132 1.98 3.46 4.28
CA PHE A 132 2.56 2.89 5.49
C PHE A 132 1.65 1.92 6.22
N GLU A 133 0.34 2.19 6.30
CA GLU A 133 -0.62 1.25 6.87
C GLU A 133 -0.68 -0.05 6.07
N ILE A 134 -0.66 0.05 4.74
CA ILE A 134 -0.60 -1.11 3.84
C ILE A 134 0.67 -1.92 4.11
N GLY A 135 1.83 -1.25 4.24
CA GLY A 135 3.10 -1.90 4.56
C GLY A 135 3.07 -2.61 5.91
N ILE A 136 2.56 -1.96 6.97
CA ILE A 136 2.36 -2.59 8.28
C ILE A 136 1.53 -3.87 8.15
N ARG A 137 0.40 -3.79 7.42
CA ARG A 137 -0.50 -4.94 7.21
C ARG A 137 0.18 -6.07 6.45
N ARG A 138 0.96 -5.77 5.41
CA ARG A 138 1.68 -6.79 4.62
C ARG A 138 2.79 -7.47 5.41
N LEU A 139 3.32 -6.81 6.43
CA LEU A 139 4.27 -7.39 7.40
C LEU A 139 3.59 -8.20 8.51
N GLN A 140 2.27 -8.22 8.61
CA GLN A 140 1.55 -9.10 9.53
C GLN A 140 1.59 -10.54 9.01
N PRO A 141 1.88 -11.53 9.88
CA PRO A 141 1.90 -12.92 9.46
C PRO A 141 0.50 -13.39 9.03
N TRP A 142 0.51 -14.40 8.17
CA TRP A 142 -0.66 -15.20 7.84
C TRP A 142 -0.48 -16.59 8.44
N PRO A 143 -1.54 -17.22 8.95
CA PRO A 143 -1.54 -18.66 9.15
C PRO A 143 -1.09 -19.38 7.86
N LEU A 144 -0.27 -20.43 7.99
CA LEU A 144 0.24 -21.18 6.83
C LEU A 144 -0.88 -21.91 6.08
N ASP A 145 -1.90 -22.35 6.80
CA ASP A 145 -3.10 -22.94 6.21
C ASP A 145 -4.00 -21.83 5.63
N PRO A 146 -4.26 -21.83 4.31
CA PRO A 146 -5.02 -20.75 3.66
C PRO A 146 -6.47 -20.62 4.16
N ASP A 147 -7.10 -21.71 4.63
CA ASP A 147 -8.47 -21.67 5.13
C ASP A 147 -8.52 -21.08 6.54
N ARG A 148 -7.55 -21.44 7.40
CA ARG A 148 -7.35 -20.77 8.69
C ARG A 148 -7.00 -19.30 8.52
N ALA A 149 -6.19 -18.95 7.51
CA ALA A 149 -5.83 -17.58 7.22
C ALA A 149 -7.03 -16.74 6.76
N HIS A 150 -7.90 -17.31 5.91
CA HIS A 150 -9.15 -16.68 5.52
C HIS A 150 -10.06 -16.47 6.74
N ALA A 151 -10.34 -17.53 7.50
CA ALA A 151 -11.21 -17.48 8.67
C ALA A 151 -10.71 -16.47 9.72
N ALA A 152 -9.41 -16.48 10.03
CA ALA A 152 -8.82 -15.55 11.00
C ALA A 152 -8.98 -14.08 10.56
N ALA A 153 -8.74 -13.76 9.28
CA ALA A 153 -8.93 -12.40 8.79
C ALA A 153 -10.40 -11.93 8.86
N PHE A 154 -11.34 -12.85 8.63
CA PHE A 154 -12.76 -12.56 8.80
C PHE A 154 -13.15 -12.32 10.26
N GLU A 155 -12.66 -13.17 11.17
CA GLU A 155 -12.87 -13.04 12.61
C GLU A 155 -12.31 -11.72 13.15
N GLU A 156 -11.09 -11.35 12.74
CA GLU A 156 -10.46 -10.06 13.06
C GLU A 156 -11.34 -8.88 12.62
N LEU A 157 -11.90 -8.92 11.41
CA LEU A 157 -12.81 -7.90 10.89
C LEU A 157 -14.10 -7.81 11.71
N VAL A 158 -14.79 -8.94 11.93
CA VAL A 158 -16.05 -8.98 12.68
C VAL A 158 -15.85 -8.51 14.12
N ALA A 159 -14.77 -8.94 14.77
CA ALA A 159 -14.41 -8.47 16.10
C ALA A 159 -14.22 -6.94 16.11
N ARG A 160 -13.53 -6.39 15.10
CA ARG A 160 -13.34 -4.94 14.98
C ARG A 160 -14.64 -4.18 14.76
N ILE A 161 -15.53 -4.66 13.88
CA ILE A 161 -16.83 -4.04 13.62
C ILE A 161 -17.66 -3.94 14.90
N LYS A 162 -17.64 -4.99 15.74
CA LYS A 162 -18.43 -5.04 16.99
C LYS A 162 -17.99 -4.06 18.06
N VAL A 163 -16.70 -3.69 18.09
CA VAL A 163 -16.12 -2.85 19.16
C VAL A 163 -15.72 -1.45 18.68
N ALA A 164 -15.75 -1.18 17.38
CA ALA A 164 -15.38 0.11 16.83
C ALA A 164 -16.38 1.21 17.27
N PRO A 165 -15.90 2.42 17.56
CA PRO A 165 -16.78 3.55 17.88
C PRO A 165 -17.70 3.87 16.69
N LEU A 166 -18.89 4.39 16.99
CA LEU A 166 -19.85 4.83 15.97
C LEU A 166 -19.45 6.13 15.29
N GLU A 167 -18.57 6.91 15.93
CA GLU A 167 -17.97 8.07 15.31
C GLU A 167 -17.21 7.66 14.07
N ALA A 168 -17.52 8.31 12.95
CA ALA A 168 -16.89 7.95 11.71
C ALA A 168 -15.43 8.35 11.68
N VAL A 169 -14.64 7.48 11.06
CA VAL A 169 -13.22 7.67 10.83
C VAL A 169 -13.02 8.11 9.38
N ALA A 170 -12.31 9.21 9.15
CA ALA A 170 -11.94 9.63 7.80
C ALA A 170 -10.57 9.02 7.42
N HIS A 171 -10.53 8.26 6.32
CA HIS A 171 -9.33 7.54 5.89
C HIS A 171 -9.22 7.49 4.36
N CYS A 172 -8.03 7.36 3.80
CA CYS A 172 -7.79 7.00 2.40
C CYS A 172 -6.62 6.01 2.29
N GLY A 173 -6.63 5.12 1.31
CA GLY A 173 -5.62 4.09 1.16
C GLY A 173 -5.51 3.46 -0.23
N LEU A 174 -6.50 3.61 -1.10
CA LEU A 174 -6.41 3.14 -2.49
C LEU A 174 -6.37 4.32 -3.47
N ASN A 175 -5.72 4.11 -4.61
CA ASN A 175 -5.75 5.06 -5.73
C ASN A 175 -7.17 5.31 -6.25
N THR A 176 -8.07 4.33 -6.05
CA THR A 176 -9.49 4.41 -6.44
C THR A 176 -10.33 5.25 -5.48
N GLU A 177 -9.84 5.56 -4.28
CA GLU A 177 -10.53 6.43 -3.34
C GLU A 177 -10.26 7.89 -3.75
N ALA A 178 -11.32 8.59 -4.16
CA ALA A 178 -11.29 10.00 -4.56
C ALA A 178 -11.14 10.95 -3.36
N GLY A 179 -10.08 10.79 -2.57
CA GLY A 179 -9.86 11.52 -1.32
C GLY A 179 -10.24 10.72 -0.08
N ARG A 180 -10.49 11.41 1.04
CA ARG A 180 -10.82 10.76 2.31
C ARG A 180 -12.24 10.21 2.28
N VAL A 181 -12.37 8.93 2.55
CA VAL A 181 -13.63 8.24 2.73
C VAL A 181 -14.00 8.23 4.22
N ARG A 182 -15.24 8.59 4.52
CA ARG A 182 -15.84 8.43 5.85
C ARG A 182 -16.16 6.95 6.08
N TRP A 183 -15.63 6.35 7.13
CA TRP A 183 -15.83 4.94 7.49
C TRP A 183 -16.56 4.82 8.83
N THR A 184 -17.63 4.03 8.83
CA THR A 184 -18.36 3.63 10.03
C THR A 184 -18.45 2.10 10.07
N PRO A 185 -18.72 1.49 11.24
CA PRO A 185 -18.83 0.03 11.33
C PRO A 185 -19.90 -0.54 10.37
N ARG A 186 -21.04 0.13 10.22
CA ARG A 186 -22.12 -0.31 9.30
C ARG A 186 -21.75 -0.13 7.83
N LYS A 187 -21.10 0.97 7.46
CA LYS A 187 -20.59 1.14 6.10
C LYS A 187 -19.57 0.06 5.75
N VAL A 188 -18.67 -0.27 6.67
CA VAL A 188 -17.70 -1.36 6.48
C VAL A 188 -18.42 -2.68 6.25
N ALA A 189 -19.40 -3.05 7.08
CA ALA A 189 -20.18 -4.27 6.88
C ALA A 189 -20.86 -4.31 5.50
N ARG A 190 -21.47 -3.20 5.07
CA ARG A 190 -22.12 -3.05 3.76
C ARG A 190 -21.13 -3.19 2.58
N VAL A 191 -20.01 -2.49 2.63
CA VAL A 191 -18.98 -2.52 1.58
C VAL A 191 -18.34 -3.91 1.51
N VAL A 192 -18.04 -4.53 2.65
CA VAL A 192 -17.53 -5.90 2.70
C VAL A 192 -18.54 -6.88 2.11
N ARG A 193 -19.84 -6.74 2.42
CA ARG A 193 -20.87 -7.59 1.82
C ARG A 193 -20.88 -7.48 0.30
N ALA A 194 -20.78 -6.26 -0.23
CA ALA A 194 -20.71 -6.03 -1.68
C ALA A 194 -19.44 -6.67 -2.29
N LEU A 195 -18.30 -6.58 -1.60
CA LEU A 195 -17.07 -7.26 -2.04
C LEU A 195 -17.18 -8.78 -2.00
N GLN A 196 -17.86 -9.34 -1.00
CA GLN A 196 -18.09 -10.79 -0.92
C GLN A 196 -18.94 -11.27 -2.11
N VAL A 197 -19.97 -10.52 -2.49
CA VAL A 197 -20.78 -10.79 -3.69
C VAL A 197 -19.92 -10.72 -4.95
N ALA A 198 -19.09 -9.69 -5.08
CA ALA A 198 -18.18 -9.56 -6.23
C ALA A 198 -17.11 -10.66 -6.28
N ALA A 199 -16.56 -11.06 -5.13
CA ALA A 199 -15.56 -12.13 -5.02
C ALA A 199 -16.14 -13.49 -5.43
N ARG A 200 -17.39 -13.76 -5.02
CA ARG A 200 -18.13 -14.94 -5.48
C ARG A 200 -18.29 -14.92 -6.99
N ALA A 201 -18.79 -13.81 -7.55
CA ALA A 201 -19.00 -13.68 -8.99
C ALA A 201 -17.68 -13.80 -9.78
N ASN A 202 -16.57 -13.27 -9.26
CA ASN A 202 -15.23 -13.43 -9.86
C ASN A 202 -14.79 -14.90 -9.88
N ALA A 203 -15.00 -15.63 -8.78
CA ALA A 203 -14.64 -17.05 -8.71
C ALA A 203 -15.52 -17.93 -9.61
N GLU A 204 -16.84 -17.75 -9.57
CA GLU A 204 -17.80 -18.58 -10.30
C GLU A 204 -17.88 -18.24 -11.80
N LEU A 205 -17.82 -16.96 -12.16
CA LEU A 205 -18.09 -16.48 -13.53
C LEU A 205 -16.88 -15.88 -14.23
N GLY A 206 -15.72 -15.81 -13.56
CA GLY A 206 -14.54 -15.14 -14.11
C GLY A 206 -14.73 -13.63 -14.30
N GLY A 207 -15.68 -13.03 -13.57
CA GLY A 207 -15.92 -11.58 -13.58
C GLY A 207 -14.70 -10.76 -13.12
N PRO A 208 -14.76 -9.42 -13.12
CA PRO A 208 -13.63 -8.60 -12.71
C PRO A 208 -13.31 -8.78 -11.21
N PRO A 209 -12.06 -8.51 -10.77
CA PRO A 209 -11.70 -8.54 -9.35
C PRO A 209 -12.57 -7.61 -8.48
N PRO A 210 -12.85 -7.94 -7.21
CA PRO A 210 -13.79 -7.18 -6.38
C PRO A 210 -13.48 -5.68 -6.27
N GLN A 211 -12.20 -5.32 -6.22
CA GLN A 211 -11.75 -3.94 -6.04
C GLN A 211 -12.03 -3.01 -7.21
N SER A 212 -12.30 -3.54 -8.40
CA SER A 212 -12.59 -2.70 -9.57
C SER A 212 -14.06 -2.33 -9.70
N VAL A 213 -14.95 -2.89 -8.86
CA VAL A 213 -16.41 -2.72 -9.00
C VAL A 213 -17.09 -2.16 -7.76
N VAL A 214 -16.52 -2.34 -6.57
CA VAL A 214 -17.16 -1.88 -5.32
C VAL A 214 -16.84 -0.41 -5.07
N ARG A 215 -17.90 0.40 -4.90
CA ARG A 215 -17.82 1.82 -4.56
C ARG A 215 -17.83 2.05 -3.06
N HIS A 216 -17.29 3.20 -2.65
CA HIS A 216 -17.17 3.61 -1.24
C HIS A 216 -18.04 4.80 -0.88
N ASP A 217 -19.08 5.07 -1.66
CA ASP A 217 -20.02 6.17 -1.41
C ASP A 217 -20.78 5.95 -0.09
N ASP A 218 -21.12 7.06 0.57
CA ASP A 218 -21.97 7.04 1.76
C ASP A 218 -23.41 6.65 1.39
N ALA A 219 -24.03 5.80 2.21
CA ALA A 219 -25.42 5.41 2.06
C ALA A 219 -26.27 5.85 3.27
N PRO A 220 -27.59 6.09 3.08
CA PRO A 220 -28.48 6.35 4.19
C PRO A 220 -28.39 5.26 5.27
N GLY A 221 -28.24 5.68 6.53
CA GLY A 221 -28.17 4.78 7.68
C GLY A 221 -26.76 4.28 8.04
N ASP A 222 -25.72 4.57 7.23
CA ASP A 222 -24.34 4.16 7.51
C ASP A 222 -23.82 4.67 8.88
N ASN A 223 -24.37 5.77 9.41
CA ASN A 223 -23.97 6.34 10.70
C ASN A 223 -24.52 5.58 11.94
N ALA A 224 -25.41 4.61 11.74
CA ALA A 224 -25.94 3.76 12.80
C ALA A 224 -25.06 2.50 12.99
N PRO A 225 -25.16 1.79 14.13
CA PRO A 225 -24.55 0.47 14.26
C PRO A 225 -25.09 -0.52 13.21
N PRO A 226 -24.30 -1.51 12.78
CA PRO A 226 -24.80 -2.61 11.95
C PRO A 226 -25.91 -3.35 12.70
N THR A 227 -26.99 -3.67 11.98
CA THR A 227 -28.05 -4.54 12.49
C THR A 227 -27.58 -5.98 12.59
N GLU A 228 -28.25 -6.79 13.42
CA GLU A 228 -27.93 -8.22 13.53
C GLU A 228 -28.09 -8.95 12.18
N ALA A 229 -29.12 -8.59 11.41
CA ALA A 229 -29.37 -9.16 10.09
C ALA A 229 -28.24 -8.85 9.10
N GLU A 230 -27.70 -7.63 9.10
CA GLU A 230 -26.56 -7.26 8.26
C GLU A 230 -25.30 -8.04 8.62
N LEU A 231 -24.99 -8.16 9.92
CA LEU A 231 -23.84 -8.95 10.36
C LEU A 231 -24.01 -10.43 10.02
N ARG A 232 -25.21 -10.98 10.19
CA ARG A 232 -25.52 -12.37 9.83
C ARG A 232 -25.32 -12.61 8.34
N ALA A 233 -25.79 -11.70 7.48
CA ALA A 233 -25.60 -11.79 6.03
C ALA A 233 -24.13 -11.76 5.61
N VAL A 234 -23.28 -10.99 6.31
CA VAL A 234 -21.82 -10.97 6.10
C VAL A 234 -21.17 -12.29 6.52
N ILE A 235 -21.61 -12.89 7.62
CA ILE A 235 -21.13 -14.19 8.12
C ILE A 235 -21.51 -15.34 7.18
N GLU A 236 -22.77 -15.38 6.73
CA GLU A 236 -23.23 -16.41 5.80
C GLU A 236 -22.49 -16.35 4.46
N ALA A 237 -22.21 -15.13 3.99
CA ALA A 237 -21.44 -14.90 2.77
C ALA A 237 -19.98 -15.33 2.88
N ASP A 238 -19.35 -15.12 4.04
CA ASP A 238 -17.99 -15.60 4.31
C ASP A 238 -17.94 -17.14 4.30
N ALA A 239 -18.89 -17.78 4.97
CA ALA A 239 -18.99 -19.24 4.98
C ALA A 239 -19.10 -19.81 3.55
N GLU A 240 -19.86 -19.14 2.67
CA GLU A 240 -19.95 -19.51 1.25
C GLU A 240 -18.60 -19.35 0.53
N LEU A 241 -17.94 -18.20 0.68
CA LEU A 241 -16.65 -17.94 0.04
C LEU A 241 -15.56 -18.89 0.51
N ARG A 242 -15.58 -19.32 1.78
CA ARG A 242 -14.65 -20.36 2.27
C ARG A 242 -14.92 -21.71 1.63
N ARG A 243 -16.18 -22.09 1.41
CA ARG A 243 -16.52 -23.32 0.67
C ARG A 243 -16.02 -23.28 -0.78
N ILE A 244 -16.26 -22.16 -1.48
CA ILE A 244 -15.74 -21.96 -2.85
C ILE A 244 -14.21 -21.93 -2.84
N GLY A 245 -13.61 -21.28 -1.84
CA GLY A 245 -12.17 -21.13 -1.65
C GLY A 245 -11.40 -22.44 -1.56
N ALA A 246 -12.03 -23.50 -1.06
CA ALA A 246 -11.48 -24.84 -1.02
C ALA A 246 -11.21 -25.43 -2.42
N GLN A 247 -11.94 -24.95 -3.45
CA GLN A 247 -11.83 -25.40 -4.84
C GLN A 247 -11.17 -24.33 -5.73
N ASP A 248 -11.38 -23.05 -5.45
CA ASP A 248 -10.82 -21.94 -6.21
C ASP A 248 -10.22 -20.86 -5.30
N ARG A 249 -8.89 -20.70 -5.38
CA ARG A 249 -8.14 -19.71 -4.60
C ARG A 249 -8.58 -18.26 -4.83
N ARG A 250 -9.23 -17.94 -5.96
CA ARG A 250 -9.71 -16.57 -6.23
C ARG A 250 -10.71 -16.11 -5.17
N ALA A 251 -11.56 -17.00 -4.69
CA ALA A 251 -12.51 -16.69 -3.61
C ALA A 251 -11.80 -16.36 -2.28
N ARG A 252 -10.58 -16.85 -2.06
CA ARG A 252 -9.76 -16.53 -0.87
C ARG A 252 -9.14 -15.13 -0.94
N GLY A 253 -9.15 -14.47 -2.10
CA GLY A 253 -8.61 -13.12 -2.27
C GLY A 253 -9.30 -12.06 -1.40
N ILE A 254 -10.55 -12.32 -0.99
CA ILE A 254 -11.29 -11.46 -0.06
C ILE A 254 -10.61 -11.29 1.30
N ALA A 255 -9.80 -12.24 1.74
CA ALA A 255 -9.15 -12.20 3.06
C ALA A 255 -8.21 -10.97 3.22
N VAL A 256 -7.54 -10.56 2.15
CA VAL A 256 -6.72 -9.33 2.14
C VAL A 256 -7.60 -8.10 2.38
N TRP A 257 -8.80 -8.10 1.81
CA TRP A 257 -9.76 -7.02 1.99
C TRP A 257 -10.37 -7.00 3.39
N TYR A 258 -10.59 -8.15 4.03
CA TYR A 258 -11.05 -8.16 5.43
C TYR A 258 -10.08 -7.43 6.35
N ARG A 259 -8.77 -7.67 6.23
CA ARG A 259 -7.76 -6.91 6.96
C ARG A 259 -7.72 -5.43 6.54
N TYR A 260 -7.89 -5.12 5.25
CA TYR A 260 -8.01 -3.74 4.79
C TYR A 260 -9.14 -2.97 5.49
N TYR A 261 -10.36 -3.51 5.49
CA TYR A 261 -11.53 -2.84 6.07
C TYR A 261 -11.56 -2.86 7.59
N ARG A 262 -10.90 -3.85 8.22
CA ARG A 262 -10.61 -3.82 9.65
C ARG A 262 -9.81 -2.56 10.00
N ASP A 263 -8.77 -2.26 9.22
CA ASP A 263 -7.89 -1.12 9.48
C ASP A 263 -8.61 0.23 9.24
N ARG A 264 -9.59 0.29 8.34
CA ARG A 264 -10.40 1.50 8.08
C ARG A 264 -11.21 1.99 9.28
N LEU A 265 -11.39 1.15 10.30
CA LEU A 265 -12.04 1.52 11.57
C LEU A 265 -11.03 2.05 12.61
N THR A 266 -9.75 2.21 12.26
CA THR A 266 -8.71 2.75 13.15
C THR A 266 -8.64 4.26 13.03
N ARG A 267 -8.79 4.96 14.16
CA ARG A 267 -8.71 6.42 14.19
C ARG A 267 -7.33 6.90 13.75
N TRP A 268 -7.34 7.83 12.81
CA TRP A 268 -6.16 8.57 12.38
C TRP A 268 -6.18 9.98 12.97
N PRO A 269 -5.01 10.62 13.17
CA PRO A 269 -4.96 12.05 13.43
C PRO A 269 -5.68 12.85 12.34
N VAL A 270 -6.39 13.90 12.73
CA VAL A 270 -7.19 14.74 11.81
C VAL A 270 -6.28 15.54 10.89
N GLU A 271 -5.22 16.12 11.45
CA GLU A 271 -4.25 16.93 10.73
C GLU A 271 -3.35 16.08 9.83
N PRO A 272 -3.18 16.41 8.54
CA PRO A 272 -2.41 15.60 7.59
C PRO A 272 -0.95 15.38 8.03
N ARG A 273 -0.31 16.43 8.56
CA ARG A 273 1.10 16.38 9.00
C ARG A 273 1.26 15.49 10.23
N GLU A 274 0.39 15.63 11.23
CA GLU A 274 0.39 14.76 12.42
C GLU A 274 0.17 13.29 12.05
N ARG A 275 -0.75 13.04 11.11
CA ARG A 275 -1.02 11.70 10.61
C ARG A 275 0.18 11.10 9.89
N TRP A 276 0.80 11.85 8.98
CA TRP A 276 2.02 11.44 8.31
C TRP A 276 3.08 11.01 9.34
N HIS A 277 3.31 11.81 10.38
CA HIS A 277 4.21 11.46 11.47
C HIS A 277 3.79 10.19 12.20
N ALA A 278 2.52 10.07 12.60
CA ALA A 278 2.01 8.93 13.35
C ALA A 278 2.14 7.63 12.55
N MET A 279 1.74 7.63 11.27
CA MET A 279 1.79 6.44 10.42
C MET A 279 3.23 6.05 10.06
N ARG A 280 4.11 7.03 9.79
CA ARG A 280 5.54 6.78 9.63
C ARG A 280 6.16 6.17 10.88
N ALA A 281 5.86 6.73 12.04
CA ALA A 281 6.39 6.25 13.32
C ALA A 281 5.89 4.82 13.63
N ALA A 282 4.63 4.51 13.32
CA ALA A 282 4.08 3.16 13.45
C ALA A 282 4.78 2.18 12.50
N TYR A 283 5.00 2.56 11.24
CA TYR A 283 5.68 1.71 10.27
C TYR A 283 7.15 1.46 10.62
N ARG A 284 7.87 2.53 10.97
CA ARG A 284 9.25 2.45 11.47
C ARG A 284 9.37 1.55 12.68
N ARG A 285 8.46 1.68 13.65
CA ARG A 285 8.44 0.81 14.84
C ARG A 285 8.20 -0.64 14.44
N ARG A 286 7.21 -0.90 13.58
CA ARG A 286 6.92 -2.26 13.10
C ARG A 286 8.12 -2.90 12.42
N LEU A 287 8.86 -2.14 11.61
CA LEU A 287 10.10 -2.59 10.97
C LEU A 287 11.19 -2.96 11.98
N LEU A 288 11.39 -2.14 13.00
CA LEU A 288 12.41 -2.35 14.05
C LEU A 288 12.06 -3.47 15.04
N GLU A 289 10.79 -3.87 15.13
CA GLU A 289 10.33 -5.00 15.94
C GLU A 289 10.54 -6.36 15.25
N LEU A 290 10.95 -6.39 13.97
CA LEU A 290 11.14 -7.64 13.23
C LEU A 290 12.43 -8.35 13.67
N GLY A 291 12.30 -9.60 14.10
CA GLY A 291 13.43 -10.49 14.33
C GLY A 291 14.00 -11.10 13.05
N GLU A 292 15.11 -11.82 13.18
CA GLU A 292 15.80 -12.43 12.03
C GLU A 292 14.90 -13.38 11.24
N THR A 293 14.03 -14.14 11.91
CA THR A 293 13.06 -15.02 11.25
C THR A 293 12.09 -14.21 10.38
N GLU A 294 11.56 -13.10 10.89
CA GLU A 294 10.64 -12.23 10.15
C GLU A 294 11.29 -11.51 8.98
N LEU A 295 12.58 -11.21 9.09
CA LEU A 295 13.39 -10.61 8.03
C LEU A 295 13.68 -11.58 6.87
N ALA A 296 13.75 -12.88 7.17
CA ALA A 296 13.91 -13.94 6.18
C ALA A 296 12.57 -14.47 5.62
N ALA A 297 11.45 -14.15 6.27
CA ALA A 297 10.15 -14.72 5.90
C ALA A 297 9.55 -14.11 4.63
N VAL A 298 9.10 -15.00 3.73
CA VAL A 298 8.14 -14.69 2.67
C VAL A 298 6.73 -14.92 3.22
N ARG A 299 5.95 -13.85 3.34
CA ARG A 299 4.56 -13.91 3.79
C ARG A 299 3.68 -14.12 2.57
N ILE A 300 2.85 -15.16 2.59
CA ILE A 300 1.95 -15.51 1.49
C ILE A 300 0.52 -15.29 1.97
N ALA A 301 -0.17 -14.32 1.37
CA ALA A 301 -1.59 -14.11 1.63
C ALA A 301 -2.43 -15.26 1.06
N PRO A 302 -3.69 -15.47 1.52
CA PRO A 302 -4.56 -16.52 0.98
C PRO A 302 -4.82 -16.43 -0.53
N SER A 303 -4.63 -15.26 -1.14
CA SER A 303 -4.68 -15.03 -2.59
C SER A 303 -3.46 -15.58 -3.35
N GLY A 304 -2.38 -15.93 -2.65
CA GLY A 304 -1.06 -16.22 -3.22
C GLY A 304 -0.18 -14.97 -3.42
N GLN A 305 -0.61 -13.79 -2.98
CA GLN A 305 0.23 -12.59 -3.00
C GLN A 305 1.37 -12.73 -1.98
N CYS A 306 2.60 -12.52 -2.44
CA CYS A 306 3.80 -12.57 -1.61
C CYS A 306 4.17 -11.19 -1.05
N SER A 307 4.75 -11.15 0.14
CA SER A 307 5.32 -9.94 0.73
C SER A 307 6.55 -10.30 1.56
N THR A 308 7.63 -9.55 1.37
CA THR A 308 8.88 -9.65 2.14
C THR A 308 9.22 -8.30 2.74
N VAL A 309 10.10 -8.28 3.73
CA VAL A 309 10.60 -7.00 4.29
C VAL A 309 11.30 -6.18 3.20
N ARG A 310 12.05 -6.82 2.30
CA ARG A 310 12.70 -6.16 1.17
C ARG A 310 11.70 -5.46 0.25
N MET A 311 10.60 -6.14 -0.10
CA MET A 311 9.53 -5.54 -0.91
C MET A 311 8.90 -4.33 -0.21
N GLU A 312 8.57 -4.47 1.08
CA GLU A 312 7.90 -3.39 1.81
C GLU A 312 8.83 -2.19 2.08
N LEU A 313 10.14 -2.42 2.26
CA LEU A 313 11.14 -1.34 2.27
C LEU A 313 11.23 -0.68 0.90
N GLY A 314 11.24 -1.49 -0.17
CA GLY A 314 11.23 -1.04 -1.55
C GLY A 314 10.09 -0.06 -1.83
N LEU A 315 8.87 -0.53 -1.59
CA LEU A 315 7.66 0.26 -1.77
C LEU A 315 7.60 1.45 -0.82
N GLY A 316 7.88 1.25 0.48
CA GLY A 316 7.77 2.33 1.46
C GLY A 316 8.70 3.51 1.16
N LEU A 317 9.91 3.26 0.68
CA LEU A 317 10.86 4.31 0.32
C LEU A 317 10.55 4.94 -1.05
N SER A 318 10.23 4.12 -2.07
CA SER A 318 9.90 4.64 -3.42
C SER A 318 8.62 5.48 -3.37
N HIS A 319 7.60 5.01 -2.65
CA HIS A 319 6.29 5.64 -2.51
C HIS A 319 6.40 7.07 -1.96
N VAL A 320 7.18 7.27 -0.90
CA VAL A 320 7.38 8.60 -0.31
C VAL A 320 8.12 9.53 -1.29
N ARG A 321 9.17 9.04 -1.96
CA ARG A 321 9.98 9.85 -2.89
C ARG A 321 9.19 10.29 -4.11
N GLU A 322 8.46 9.37 -4.73
CA GLU A 322 7.63 9.67 -5.90
C GLU A 322 6.57 10.71 -5.56
N HIS A 323 5.90 10.55 -4.42
CA HIS A 323 4.89 11.52 -4.00
C HIS A 323 5.49 12.84 -3.51
N LEU A 324 6.72 12.88 -3.00
CA LEU A 324 7.43 14.13 -2.75
C LEU A 324 7.72 14.88 -4.06
N ALA A 325 8.16 14.17 -5.12
CA ALA A 325 8.33 14.76 -6.44
C ALA A 325 7.00 15.28 -7.01
N GLN A 326 5.90 14.54 -6.81
CA GLN A 326 4.55 14.97 -7.18
C GLN A 326 4.12 16.23 -6.41
N MET A 327 4.33 16.30 -5.10
CA MET A 327 4.00 17.51 -4.32
C MET A 327 4.82 18.72 -4.79
N ARG A 328 6.10 18.54 -5.10
CA ARG A 328 6.95 19.61 -5.66
C ARG A 328 6.42 20.12 -7.00
N SER A 329 5.96 19.24 -7.89
CA SER A 329 5.44 19.65 -9.20
C SER A 329 4.14 20.46 -9.10
N LEU A 330 3.31 20.19 -8.08
CA LEU A 330 2.12 21.00 -7.80
C LEU A 330 2.47 22.44 -7.43
N THR A 331 3.62 22.68 -6.78
CA THR A 331 4.08 24.02 -6.39
C THR A 331 4.88 24.76 -7.46
N THR A 332 5.57 24.05 -8.36
CA THR A 332 6.38 24.67 -9.43
C THR A 332 5.55 25.08 -10.65
N ALA A 333 4.41 24.42 -10.91
CA ALA A 333 3.44 24.87 -11.91
C ALA A 333 2.95 26.31 -11.65
N THR A 334 3.08 26.79 -10.41
CA THR A 334 2.73 28.14 -9.97
C THR A 334 3.67 29.21 -10.52
N THR A 335 4.97 28.92 -10.68
CA THR A 335 5.97 29.94 -11.04
C THR A 335 6.00 30.25 -12.54
N GLN A 336 5.46 29.37 -13.38
CA GLN A 336 5.45 29.53 -14.84
C GLN A 336 4.14 30.14 -15.40
N GLY A 337 3.08 30.24 -14.58
CA GLY A 337 1.78 30.80 -15.00
C GLY A 337 1.57 32.29 -14.71
N THR A 338 2.58 32.99 -14.17
CA THR A 338 2.53 34.43 -13.82
C THR A 338 3.63 35.24 -14.51
N ARG A 339 3.89 34.98 -15.80
CA ARG A 339 4.72 35.87 -16.63
C ARG A 339 3.96 36.35 -17.85
#